data_AF-A0AA43IMZ9-F1
#
_entry.id   AF-A0AA43IMZ9-F1
#
_cell.length_a   1.000
_cell.length_b   1.000
_cell.length_c   1.000
_cell.angle_alpha   90.00
_cell.angle_beta   90.00
_cell.angle_gamma   90.00
#
_symmetry.space_group_name_H-M   'P 1'
#
loop_
_entity.id
_entity.type
_entity.pdbx_description
1 polymer ?
#
loop_
_entity_poly.entity_id
_entity_poly.type
_entity_poly.pdbx_seq_one_letter_code
_entity_poly.pdbx_strand_id
1 'polypeptide(L)'
;EHLFAFARIQGDQAVVVVVPRLLTGVIEDPTELPVGERIWGDTRVTMPSWKDDSPYQNVLTGSQSATTSDDGRQTIAAAEILRDCPIALMERMG
;
A
#
# COMPACT_ATOMS: atom_id res chain seq x y z
N GLU A 1 -2.58 -8.09 10.27
CA GLU A 1 -1.42 -8.88 10.77
C GLU A 1 -0.52 -9.48 9.68
N HIS A 2 -0.93 -9.46 8.41
CA HIS A 2 -0.19 -10.06 7.27
C HIS A 2 0.43 -9.05 6.31
N LEU A 3 0.29 -7.75 6.59
CA LEU A 3 0.85 -6.66 5.79
C LEU A 3 1.58 -5.68 6.70
N PHE A 4 2.81 -5.34 6.33
CA PHE A 4 3.69 -4.45 7.09
C PHE A 4 4.03 -3.26 6.23
N ALA A 5 3.96 -2.07 6.83
CA ALA A 5 4.29 -0.83 6.16
C ALA A 5 5.25 0.01 7.01
N PHE A 6 6.31 0.53 6.38
CA PHE A 6 7.29 1.40 7.03
C PHE A 6 7.49 2.65 6.20
N ALA A 7 7.37 3.81 6.85
CA ALA A 7 7.56 5.11 6.21
C ALA A 7 8.96 5.67 6.51
N ARG A 8 9.59 6.24 5.48
CA ARG A 8 10.73 7.15 5.60
C ARG A 8 10.29 8.53 5.14
N ILE A 9 10.51 9.54 5.98
CA ILE A 9 10.02 10.90 5.76
C ILE A 9 11.20 11.87 5.85
N GLN A 10 11.30 12.79 4.90
CA GLN A 10 12.29 13.87 4.89
C GLN A 10 11.65 15.15 4.35
N GLY A 11 11.38 16.11 5.24
CA GLY A 11 10.66 17.33 4.86
C GLY A 11 9.23 17.01 4.42
N ASP A 12 8.89 17.40 3.19
CA ASP A 12 7.61 17.10 2.54
C ASP A 12 7.61 15.77 1.77
N GLN A 13 8.78 15.14 1.62
CA GLN A 13 8.94 13.87 0.93
C GLN A 13 8.61 12.69 1.85
N ALA A 14 7.95 11.68 1.28
CA ALA A 14 7.68 10.44 1.98
C ALA A 14 7.76 9.24 1.05
N VAL A 15 8.37 8.17 1.54
CA VAL A 15 8.39 6.86 0.89
C VAL A 15 7.87 5.83 1.87
N VAL A 16 6.95 4.96 1.43
CA VAL A 16 6.37 3.87 2.23
C VAL A 16 6.69 2.54 1.57
N VAL A 17 7.41 1.67 2.27
CA VAL A 17 7.60 0.27 1.86
C VAL A 17 6.43 -0.53 2.39
N VAL A 18 5.78 -1.32 1.52
CA VAL A 18 4.66 -2.20 1.88
C VAL A 18 5.00 -3.63 1.50
N VAL A 19 5.02 -4.53 2.49
CA VAL A 19 5.44 -5.92 2.34
C VAL A 19 4.49 -6.89 3.05
N PRO A 20 3.99 -7.92 2.35
CA PRO A 20 3.27 -9.03 2.95
C PRO A 20 4.17 -9.90 3.85
N ARG A 21 3.58 -10.56 4.84
CA ARG A 21 4.22 -11.61 5.63
C ARG A 21 3.24 -12.72 5.98
N LEU A 22 3.78 -13.90 6.31
CA LEU A 22 2.99 -15.07 6.75
C LEU A 22 1.87 -15.40 5.74
N LEU A 23 2.23 -15.46 4.46
CA LEU A 23 1.29 -15.59 3.33
C LEU A 23 0.51 -16.91 3.32
N THR A 24 1.02 -17.97 3.95
CA THR A 24 0.32 -19.26 4.08
C THR A 24 -1.01 -19.15 4.83
N GLY A 25 -1.21 -18.09 5.61
CA GLY A 25 -2.48 -17.80 6.28
C GLY A 25 -3.43 -16.90 5.48
N VAL A 26 -3.03 -16.43 4.29
CA VAL A 26 -3.78 -15.48 3.47
C VAL A 26 -4.05 -16.04 2.07
N ILE A 27 -3.14 -16.84 1.53
CA ILE A 27 -3.26 -17.48 0.22
C ILE A 27 -3.56 -18.96 0.42
N GLU A 28 -4.65 -19.45 -0.17
CA GLU A 28 -5.04 -20.87 -0.13
C GLU A 28 -4.23 -21.71 -1.12
N ASP A 29 -3.99 -21.19 -2.33
CA ASP A 29 -3.19 -21.84 -3.36
C ASP A 29 -1.75 -21.30 -3.37
N PRO A 30 -0.72 -22.12 -3.08
CA PRO A 30 0.68 -21.66 -3.04
C PRO A 30 1.23 -21.18 -4.39
N THR A 31 0.52 -21.43 -5.50
CA THR A 31 0.89 -20.93 -6.84
C THR A 31 0.35 -19.53 -7.12
N GLU A 32 -0.52 -19.01 -6.25
CA GLU A 32 -1.16 -17.73 -6.43
C GLU A 32 -0.34 -16.57 -5.85
N LEU A 33 -0.38 -15.42 -6.52
CA LEU A 33 0.29 -14.20 -6.05
C LEU A 33 -0.60 -13.47 -5.02
N PRO A 34 -0.02 -12.91 -3.94
CA PRO A 34 -0.76 -12.13 -2.94
C PRO A 34 -1.03 -10.71 -3.45
N VAL A 35 -1.84 -10.59 -4.49
CA VAL A 35 -2.14 -9.32 -5.16
C VAL A 35 -3.64 -9.07 -5.23
N GLY A 36 -4.02 -7.80 -5.31
CA GLY A 36 -5.39 -7.37 -5.57
C GLY A 36 -6.41 -7.63 -4.45
N GLU A 37 -7.67 -7.36 -4.77
CA GLU A 37 -8.78 -7.29 -3.81
C GLU A 37 -9.13 -8.64 -3.18
N ARG A 38 -9.03 -9.73 -3.94
CA ARG A 38 -9.38 -11.07 -3.42
C ARG A 38 -8.51 -11.47 -2.22
N ILE A 39 -7.25 -11.05 -2.16
CA ILE A 39 -6.32 -11.35 -1.07
C ILE A 39 -6.39 -10.31 0.03
N TRP A 40 -6.43 -9.02 -0.34
CA TRP A 40 -6.28 -7.94 0.62
C TRP A 40 -7.59 -7.36 1.15
N GLY A 41 -8.72 -7.64 0.49
CA GLY A 41 -10.06 -7.22 0.91
C GLY A 41 -10.12 -5.73 1.23
N ASP A 42 -10.62 -5.42 2.42
CA ASP A 42 -10.74 -4.07 2.98
C ASP A 42 -9.48 -3.59 3.73
N THR A 43 -8.37 -4.33 3.66
CA THR A 43 -7.10 -3.92 4.30
C THR A 43 -6.63 -2.58 3.76
N ARG A 44 -6.33 -1.64 4.65
CA ARG A 44 -5.82 -0.30 4.29
C ARG A 44 -4.46 -0.04 4.91
N VAL A 45 -3.63 0.71 4.19
CA VAL A 45 -2.33 1.19 4.68
C VAL A 45 -2.44 2.68 4.96
N THR A 46 -2.14 3.07 6.19
CA THR A 46 -2.02 4.49 6.55
C THR A 46 -0.80 5.10 5.88
N MET A 47 -1.02 6.18 5.16
CA MET A 47 -0.01 6.92 4.41
C MET A 47 0.32 8.24 5.13
N PRO A 48 1.59 8.66 5.15
CA PRO A 48 1.99 9.94 5.73
C PRO A 48 1.59 11.12 4.81
N SER A 49 0.35 11.55 4.95
CA SER A 49 -0.23 12.72 4.27
C SER A 49 -1.11 13.52 5.23
N TRP A 50 -1.32 14.81 4.91
CA TRP A 50 -2.18 15.74 5.61
C TRP A 50 -3.50 16.05 4.90
N LYS A 51 -3.68 15.62 3.65
CA LYS A 51 -4.89 15.87 2.86
C LYS A 51 -5.32 14.63 2.10
N ASP A 52 -6.62 14.56 1.84
CA ASP A 52 -7.21 13.67 0.84
C ASP A 52 -6.62 13.94 -0.54
N ASP A 53 -6.71 12.94 -1.40
CA ASP A 53 -6.22 12.96 -2.77
C ASP A 53 -4.72 13.26 -2.90
N SER A 54 -3.93 13.02 -1.85
CA SER A 54 -2.48 13.10 -1.93
C SER A 54 -1.95 11.96 -2.79
N PRO A 55 -1.25 12.25 -3.90
CA PRO A 55 -0.86 11.23 -4.84
C PRO A 55 0.39 10.49 -4.36
N TYR A 56 0.39 9.17 -4.58
CA TYR A 56 1.52 8.28 -4.40
C TYR A 56 1.73 7.47 -5.66
N GLN A 57 2.99 7.20 -5.98
CA GLN A 57 3.38 6.31 -7.07
C GLN A 57 4.10 5.09 -6.50
N ASN A 58 3.74 3.90 -6.96
CA ASN A 58 4.58 2.73 -6.78
C ASN A 58 5.79 2.80 -7.71
N VAL A 59 6.98 3.00 -7.17
CA VAL A 59 8.23 3.14 -7.94
C VAL A 59 8.55 1.90 -8.78
N LEU A 60 8.09 0.71 -8.34
CA LEU A 60 8.39 -0.56 -9.00
C LEU A 60 7.54 -0.79 -10.25
N THR A 61 6.32 -0.27 -10.27
CA THR A 61 5.33 -0.54 -11.33
C THR A 61 4.93 0.72 -12.11
N GLY A 62 5.18 1.90 -11.54
CA GLY A 62 4.71 3.19 -12.05
C GLY A 62 3.26 3.49 -11.73
N SER A 63 2.50 2.54 -11.17
CA SER A 63 1.07 2.69 -10.83
C SER A 63 0.86 3.79 -9.80
N GLN A 64 -0.19 4.59 -9.97
CA GLN A 64 -0.51 5.71 -9.08
C GLN A 64 -1.78 5.46 -8.29
N SER A 65 -1.80 5.95 -7.07
CA SER A 65 -2.89 5.85 -6.11
C SER A 65 -2.99 7.14 -5.31
N ALA A 66 -4.18 7.50 -4.86
CA ALA A 66 -4.39 8.69 -4.06
C ALA A 66 -4.93 8.31 -2.68
N THR A 67 -4.55 9.08 -1.65
CA THR A 67 -5.04 8.83 -0.31
C THR A 67 -6.52 9.18 -0.17
N THR A 68 -7.25 8.44 0.64
CA THR A 68 -8.58 8.81 1.12
C THR A 68 -8.61 8.87 2.64
N SER A 69 -9.45 9.73 3.18
CA SER A 69 -9.71 9.81 4.62
C SER A 69 -10.41 8.56 5.12
N ASP A 70 -9.88 7.97 6.19
CA ASP A 70 -10.47 6.90 6.97
C ASP A 70 -10.16 7.14 8.44
N ASP A 71 -11.19 7.39 9.26
CA ASP A 71 -11.08 7.74 10.69
C ASP A 71 -10.03 8.85 10.96
N GLY A 72 -10.04 9.90 10.14
CA GLY A 72 -9.10 11.03 10.25
C GLY A 72 -7.66 10.72 9.83
N ARG A 73 -7.39 9.53 9.27
CA ARG A 73 -6.10 9.14 8.70
C ARG A 73 -6.18 9.11 7.19
N GLN A 74 -5.07 9.42 6.55
CA GLN A 74 -4.91 9.25 5.12
C GLN A 74 -4.50 7.82 4.82
N THR A 75 -5.24 7.13 3.96
CA THR A 75 -5.03 5.71 3.68
C THR A 75 -5.12 5.39 2.21
N ILE A 76 -4.46 4.31 1.78
CA ILE A 76 -4.66 3.69 0.46
C ILE A 76 -5.00 2.22 0.67
N ALA A 77 -5.91 1.68 -0.14
CA ALA A 77 -6.27 0.26 -0.08
C ALA A 77 -5.07 -0.62 -0.44
N ALA A 78 -4.80 -1.66 0.35
CA ALA A 78 -3.71 -2.59 0.09
C ALA A 78 -3.88 -3.33 -1.25
N ALA A 79 -5.12 -3.61 -1.64
CA ALA A 79 -5.46 -4.18 -2.95
C ALA A 79 -5.02 -3.29 -4.13
N GLU A 80 -4.95 -1.97 -3.92
CA GLU A 80 -4.50 -1.01 -4.92
C GLU A 80 -2.97 -0.93 -4.94
N ILE A 81 -2.34 -0.82 -3.77
CA ILE A 81 -0.89 -0.79 -3.60
C ILE A 81 -0.23 -2.04 -4.21
N LEU A 82 -0.83 -3.20 -3.92
CA LEU A 82 -0.36 -4.52 -4.33
C LEU A 82 -1.16 -5.08 -5.50
N ARG A 83 -1.59 -4.23 -6.43
CA ARG A 83 -2.35 -4.67 -7.62
C ARG A 83 -1.50 -5.52 -8.56
N ASP A 84 -0.32 -5.02 -8.89
CA ASP A 84 0.52 -5.58 -9.96
C ASP A 84 1.77 -6.30 -9.42
N CYS A 85 2.15 -6.03 -8.17
CA CYS A 85 3.35 -6.55 -7.53
C CYS A 85 3.04 -6.93 -6.07
N PRO A 86 3.54 -8.07 -5.55
CA PRO A 86 3.30 -8.50 -4.17
C PRO A 86 4.06 -7.67 -3.14
N ILE A 87 4.86 -6.69 -3.56
CA ILE A 87 5.50 -5.69 -2.70
C ILE A 87 5.37 -4.32 -3.36
N ALA A 88 5.50 -3.25 -2.57
CA ALA A 88 5.47 -1.91 -3.12
C ALA A 88 6.46 -0.97 -2.42
N LEU A 89 6.93 0.00 -3.20
CA LEU A 89 7.66 1.18 -2.71
C LEU A 89 6.87 2.41 -3.17
N MET A 90 6.08 2.97 -2.27
CA MET A 90 5.16 4.08 -2.56
C MET A 90 5.85 5.41 -2.26
N GLU A 91 6.20 6.17 -3.29
CA GLU A 91 6.73 7.52 -3.18
C GLU A 91 5.59 8.53 -3.28
N ARG A 92 5.57 9.50 -2.36
CA ARG A 92 4.63 10.61 -2.43
C ARG A 92 4.99 11.51 -3.59
N MET A 93 4.02 11.83 -4.43
CA MET A 93 4.14 12.81 -5.50
C MET A 93 3.64 14.16 -4.97
N GLY A 94 4.45 15.23 -5.07
CA GLY A 94 4.09 16.64 -4.81
C GLY A 94 3.06 16.94 -3.70
#